data_AF-A0A9W8UKE0-F1
#
_entry.id   AF-A0A9W8UKE0-F1
#
_cell.length_a   1.000
_cell.length_b   1.000
_cell.length_c   1.000
_cell.angle_alpha   90.00
_cell.angle_beta   90.00
_cell.angle_gamma   90.00
#
_symmetry.space_group_name_H-M   'P 1'
#
loop_
_entity.id
_entity.type
_entity.pdbx_description
1 polymer ?
#
loop_
_entity_poly.entity_id
_entity_poly.type
_entity_poly.pdbx_seq_one_letter_code
_entity_poly.pdbx_strand_id
1 'polypeptide(L)'
;MRMLGQYPSRKSLKPGISGALFPEIRAFSSDPQLPISVPFMVQHHIMVAAQSLAEAVCFALGQSYLPDLLRKRNWDCPEAASLPTWLDAINDYPDGSTQLAFDLDKTHIQSMLILQKTVAERSPVSYGRLKQGVAAVAMLVGPLSHGMFELIVPYLRKLHSVLGSLPTHVNALSRIAGWQLAELHDTMAEIHRRRAALDAEAAAAQQHAKDAIAKYEAKWDADYRALFNAQ
;
A
#
# COMPACT_ATOMS: atom_id res chain seq x y z
N MET A 1 49.50 -4.73 -36.82
CA MET A 1 48.62 -5.92 -36.99
C MET A 1 48.55 -6.62 -35.64
N ARG A 2 47.36 -6.64 -35.00
CA ARG A 2 46.96 -7.43 -33.80
C ARG A 2 47.64 -7.05 -32.46
N MET A 3 46.99 -6.94 -31.29
CA MET A 3 45.62 -7.27 -30.86
C MET A 3 45.16 -6.32 -29.74
N LEU A 4 43.86 -6.03 -29.76
CA LEU A 4 43.07 -5.41 -28.70
C LEU A 4 43.17 -6.24 -27.40
N GLY A 5 43.59 -5.60 -26.32
CA GLY A 5 43.56 -6.18 -24.98
C GLY A 5 42.12 -6.46 -24.56
N GLN A 6 41.81 -7.74 -24.36
CA GLN A 6 40.55 -8.24 -23.89
C GLN A 6 40.26 -7.69 -22.48
N TYR A 7 39.10 -7.04 -22.33
CA TYR A 7 38.49 -6.79 -21.04
C TYR A 7 38.27 -8.12 -20.29
N PRO A 8 38.52 -8.20 -18.97
CA PRO A 8 38.28 -9.42 -18.23
C PRO A 8 36.77 -9.71 -18.19
N SER A 9 36.44 -10.86 -18.77
CA SER A 9 35.13 -11.49 -18.80
C SER A 9 34.49 -11.55 -17.39
N ARG A 10 33.20 -11.17 -17.30
CA ARG A 10 32.34 -11.30 -16.11
C ARG A 10 32.38 -12.76 -15.60
N LYS A 11 33.30 -13.07 -14.70
CA LYS A 11 33.22 -14.30 -13.90
C LYS A 11 32.06 -14.14 -12.94
N SER A 12 31.09 -15.01 -13.13
CA SER A 12 29.92 -15.29 -12.27
C SER A 12 30.14 -14.92 -10.81
N LEU A 13 29.49 -13.83 -10.39
CA LEU A 13 29.31 -13.50 -8.99
C LEU A 13 28.47 -14.62 -8.36
N LYS A 14 29.05 -15.36 -7.41
CA LYS A 14 28.35 -16.40 -6.64
C LYS A 14 27.09 -15.78 -6.00
N PRO A 15 25.92 -16.45 -6.03
CA PRO A 15 24.69 -15.92 -5.43
C PRO A 15 24.74 -16.12 -3.91
N GLY A 16 25.51 -15.29 -3.22
CA GLY A 16 25.75 -15.45 -1.78
C GLY A 16 25.01 -14.46 -0.88
N ILE A 17 24.61 -13.29 -1.40
CA ILE A 17 24.04 -12.21 -0.56
C ILE A 17 22.78 -11.59 -1.20
N SER A 18 22.65 -11.65 -2.53
CA SER A 18 21.49 -11.10 -3.26
C SER A 18 20.16 -11.86 -2.96
N GLY A 19 20.24 -13.12 -2.50
CA GLY A 19 19.09 -13.92 -2.07
C GLY A 19 18.55 -13.58 -0.67
N ALA A 20 19.29 -12.79 0.11
CA ALA A 20 19.01 -12.47 1.52
C ALA A 20 18.61 -11.00 1.73
N LEU A 21 17.96 -10.38 0.73
CA LEU A 21 17.08 -9.25 1.02
C LEU A 21 16.03 -9.75 2.01
N PHE A 22 16.15 -9.26 3.25
CA PHE A 22 15.41 -9.67 4.43
C PHE A 22 13.96 -10.12 4.09
N PRO A 23 13.53 -11.32 4.54
CA PRO A 23 12.24 -11.92 4.19
C PRO A 23 11.05 -10.98 4.32
N GLU A 24 11.13 -9.98 5.19
CA GLU A 24 10.11 -9.00 5.53
C GLU A 24 9.88 -7.97 4.42
N ILE A 25 10.94 -7.53 3.72
CA ILE A 25 10.79 -6.64 2.56
C ILE A 25 10.08 -7.39 1.44
N ARG A 26 10.47 -8.65 1.22
CA ARG A 26 9.85 -9.55 0.24
C ARG A 26 8.41 -9.90 0.63
N ALA A 27 8.17 -10.21 1.91
CA ALA A 27 6.83 -10.52 2.42
C ALA A 27 5.90 -9.32 2.28
N PHE A 28 6.37 -8.12 2.62
CA PHE A 28 5.61 -6.89 2.45
C PHE A 28 5.23 -6.64 0.98
N SER A 29 6.14 -6.91 0.03
CA SER A 29 5.84 -6.78 -1.40
C SER A 29 4.86 -7.82 -1.93
N SER A 30 4.75 -8.98 -1.28
CA SER A 30 3.98 -10.14 -1.77
C SER A 30 2.64 -10.38 -1.08
N ASP A 31 2.37 -9.71 0.05
CA ASP A 31 1.13 -9.91 0.81
C ASP A 31 -0.11 -9.53 -0.05
N PRO A 32 -1.25 -10.22 0.00
CA PRO A 32 -2.51 -9.69 -0.51
C PRO A 32 -2.89 -8.33 0.14
N GLN A 33 -3.89 -7.62 -0.40
CA GLN A 33 -4.33 -6.35 0.17
C GLN A 33 -4.70 -6.53 1.65
N LEU A 34 -4.13 -5.69 2.52
CA LEU A 34 -4.52 -5.68 3.92
C LEU A 34 -5.99 -5.25 4.02
N PRO A 35 -6.79 -5.92 4.85
CA PRO A 35 -8.20 -5.57 5.06
C PRO A 35 -8.38 -4.22 5.76
N ILE A 36 -7.28 -3.61 6.24
CA ILE A 36 -7.28 -2.36 6.99
C ILE A 36 -6.24 -1.40 6.41
N SER A 37 -6.63 -0.13 6.31
CA SER A 37 -5.72 0.95 5.94
C SER A 37 -4.61 1.07 6.98
N VAL A 38 -3.35 0.98 6.54
CA VAL A 38 -2.18 1.19 7.39
C VAL A 38 -2.27 2.61 7.99
N PRO A 39 -2.16 2.80 9.32
CA PRO A 39 -2.22 4.14 9.91
C PRO A 39 -1.19 5.09 9.30
N PHE A 40 -1.57 6.36 9.08
CA PHE A 40 -0.70 7.33 8.41
C PHE A 40 0.70 7.44 9.05
N MET A 41 0.78 7.44 10.38
CA MET A 41 2.06 7.43 11.11
C MET A 41 2.99 6.29 10.67
N VAL A 42 2.43 5.10 10.48
CA VAL A 42 3.17 3.91 10.03
C VAL A 42 3.55 4.05 8.55
N GLN A 43 2.62 4.51 7.71
CA GLN A 43 2.92 4.80 6.30
C GLN A 43 4.09 5.79 6.18
N HIS A 44 4.04 6.89 6.93
CA HIS A 44 5.06 7.94 6.91
C HIS A 44 6.43 7.39 7.32
N HIS A 45 6.52 6.62 8.41
CA HIS A 45 7.79 6.01 8.82
C HIS A 45 8.35 5.03 7.78
N ILE A 46 7.50 4.25 7.10
CA ILE A 46 7.94 3.35 6.03
C ILE A 46 8.49 4.16 4.86
N MET A 47 7.76 5.18 4.42
CA MET A 47 8.18 5.98 3.27
C MET A 47 9.48 6.74 3.55
N VAL A 48 9.64 7.30 4.76
CA VAL A 48 10.90 7.96 5.17
C VAL A 48 12.05 6.95 5.17
N ALA A 49 11.88 5.77 5.78
CA ALA A 49 12.94 4.76 5.82
C ALA A 49 13.29 4.21 4.41
N ALA A 50 12.30 4.08 3.53
CA ALA A 50 12.51 3.67 2.14
C ALA A 50 13.26 4.74 1.34
N GLN A 51 12.90 6.02 1.52
CA GLN A 51 13.59 7.13 0.88
C GLN A 51 15.05 7.22 1.33
N SER A 52 15.32 7.16 2.64
CA SER A 52 16.69 7.20 3.15
C SER A 52 17.54 6.04 2.64
N LEU A 53 16.94 4.85 2.48
CA LEU A 53 17.64 3.72 1.88
C LEU A 53 17.96 3.98 0.39
N ALA A 54 17.02 4.51 -0.38
CA ALA A 54 17.25 4.83 -1.79
C ALA A 54 18.37 5.88 -1.98
N GLU A 55 18.38 6.92 -1.14
CA GLU A 55 19.42 7.95 -1.12
C GLU A 55 20.78 7.36 -0.71
N ALA A 56 20.81 6.46 0.27
CA ALA A 56 22.03 5.75 0.67
C ALA A 56 22.59 4.86 -0.44
N VAL A 57 21.74 4.21 -1.21
CA VAL A 57 22.17 3.45 -2.41
C VAL A 57 22.77 4.39 -3.45
N CYS A 58 22.13 5.52 -3.73
CA CYS A 58 22.64 6.52 -4.67
C CYS A 58 24.00 7.06 -4.22
N PHE A 59 24.18 7.32 -2.93
CA PHE A 59 25.43 7.77 -2.36
C PHE A 59 26.54 6.70 -2.46
N ALA A 60 26.24 5.43 -2.17
CA ALA A 60 27.20 4.33 -2.29
C ALA A 60 27.68 4.12 -3.74
N LEU A 61 26.77 4.27 -4.71
CA LEU A 61 27.11 4.30 -6.14
C LEU A 61 27.96 5.53 -6.48
N GLY A 62 27.60 6.70 -5.95
CA GLY A 62 28.35 7.94 -6.11
C GLY A 62 29.79 7.81 -5.63
N GLN A 63 30.02 7.18 -4.46
CA GLN A 63 31.38 6.96 -3.95
C GLN A 63 32.20 6.05 -4.85
N SER A 64 31.55 5.02 -5.42
CA SER A 64 32.22 3.98 -6.19
C SER A 64 32.53 4.41 -7.62
N TYR A 65 31.63 5.18 -8.24
CA TYR A 65 31.67 5.46 -9.68
C TYR A 65 31.79 6.94 -10.00
N LEU A 66 31.35 7.83 -9.11
CA LEU A 66 31.24 9.28 -9.36
C LEU A 66 31.89 10.14 -8.24
N PRO A 67 33.10 9.81 -7.73
CA PRO A 67 33.69 10.54 -6.60
C PRO A 67 33.95 12.02 -6.91
N ASP A 68 34.23 12.35 -8.18
CA ASP A 68 34.40 13.72 -8.63
C ASP A 68 33.11 14.54 -8.56
N LEU A 69 31.97 13.92 -8.88
CA LEU A 69 30.65 14.54 -8.74
C LEU A 69 30.36 14.85 -7.27
N LEU A 70 30.59 13.88 -6.38
CA LEU A 70 30.39 14.05 -4.94
C LEU A 70 31.22 15.21 -4.39
N ARG A 71 32.51 15.24 -4.73
CA ARG A 71 33.42 16.30 -4.32
C ARG A 71 33.01 17.67 -4.87
N LYS A 72 32.61 17.76 -6.14
CA LYS A 72 32.17 19.01 -6.76
C LYS A 72 30.90 19.56 -6.12
N ARG A 73 30.00 18.68 -5.67
CA ARG A 73 28.71 19.05 -5.05
C ARG A 73 28.77 19.11 -3.52
N ASN A 74 29.91 18.81 -2.92
CA ASN A 74 30.08 18.65 -1.46
C ASN A 74 29.05 17.67 -0.87
N TRP A 75 28.80 16.55 -1.56
CA TRP A 75 27.93 15.50 -1.07
C TRP A 75 28.76 14.47 -0.30
N ASP A 76 28.76 14.61 1.02
CA ASP A 76 29.54 13.81 1.98
C ASP A 76 28.73 12.72 2.68
N CYS A 77 27.41 12.74 2.54
CA CYS A 77 26.48 11.77 3.12
C CYS A 77 25.25 11.55 2.22
N PRO A 78 24.45 10.48 2.44
CA PRO A 78 23.20 10.23 1.73
C PRO A 78 22.22 11.41 1.79
N GLU A 79 22.13 12.06 2.94
CA GLU A 79 21.20 13.16 3.23
C GLU A 79 21.58 14.49 2.54
N ALA A 80 22.77 14.57 1.93
CA ALA A 80 23.25 15.79 1.28
C ALA A 80 22.43 16.20 0.04
N ALA A 81 21.59 15.30 -0.49
CA ALA A 81 20.69 15.57 -1.60
C ALA A 81 19.42 14.74 -1.52
N SER A 82 18.34 15.25 -2.12
CA SER A 82 17.09 14.53 -2.24
C SER A 82 17.17 13.44 -3.32
N LEU A 83 16.39 12.37 -3.19
CA LEU A 83 16.34 11.30 -4.19
C LEU A 83 16.18 11.79 -5.66
N PRO A 84 15.28 12.72 -6.01
CA PRO A 84 15.24 13.29 -7.36
C PRO A 84 16.57 13.91 -7.79
N THR A 85 17.20 14.68 -6.90
CA THR A 85 18.50 15.33 -7.16
C THR A 85 19.62 14.30 -7.37
N TRP A 86 19.60 13.19 -6.61
CA TRP A 86 20.53 12.07 -6.80
C TRP A 86 20.36 11.44 -8.18
N LEU A 87 19.11 11.10 -8.55
CA LEU A 87 18.81 10.44 -9.81
C LEU A 87 19.16 11.31 -11.02
N ASP A 88 18.84 12.61 -10.97
CA ASP A 88 19.19 13.56 -12.02
C ASP A 88 20.72 13.66 -12.18
N ALA A 89 21.44 13.78 -11.05
CA ALA A 89 22.89 13.91 -11.07
C ALA A 89 23.61 12.66 -11.61
N ILE A 90 23.08 11.48 -11.30
CA ILE A 90 23.60 10.21 -11.80
C ILE A 90 23.27 10.07 -13.30
N ASN A 91 22.05 10.41 -13.73
CA ASN A 91 21.66 10.32 -15.15
C ASN A 91 22.41 11.29 -16.06
N ASP A 92 22.70 12.50 -15.57
CA ASP A 92 23.39 13.54 -16.33
C ASP A 92 24.90 13.31 -16.43
N TYR A 93 25.45 12.31 -15.73
CA TYR A 93 26.89 12.11 -15.70
C TYR A 93 27.37 11.47 -17.03
N PRO A 94 28.25 12.16 -17.78
CA PRO A 94 28.49 11.91 -19.21
C PRO A 94 29.34 10.66 -19.50
N ASP A 95 29.79 9.95 -18.47
CA ASP A 95 30.63 8.76 -18.65
C ASP A 95 29.75 7.52 -18.51
N GLY A 96 29.68 6.70 -19.56
CA GLY A 96 28.76 5.54 -19.71
C GLY A 96 28.84 4.47 -18.61
N SER A 97 29.72 4.66 -17.62
CA SER A 97 29.69 4.08 -16.27
C SER A 97 28.30 4.13 -15.60
N THR A 98 27.43 5.07 -16.00
CA THR A 98 26.04 5.21 -15.55
C THR A 98 25.07 4.17 -16.12
N GLN A 99 25.47 3.27 -17.02
CA GLN A 99 24.67 2.06 -17.31
C GLN A 99 24.55 1.13 -16.09
N LEU A 100 25.40 1.31 -15.06
CA LEU A 100 25.23 0.72 -13.74
C LEU A 100 24.21 1.45 -12.87
N ALA A 101 23.73 2.63 -13.29
CA ALA A 101 22.97 3.55 -12.44
C ALA A 101 21.80 2.80 -11.83
N PHE A 102 20.92 2.23 -12.65
CA PHE A 102 19.96 1.21 -12.24
C PHE A 102 19.40 0.56 -13.52
N ASP A 103 19.35 -0.78 -13.61
CA ASP A 103 18.46 -1.48 -14.58
C ASP A 103 16.98 -1.33 -14.15
N LEU A 104 16.64 -0.21 -13.53
CA LEU A 104 15.28 0.11 -13.15
C LEU A 104 14.56 0.71 -14.34
N ASP A 105 13.43 0.10 -14.67
CA ASP A 105 12.51 0.72 -15.62
C ASP A 105 11.98 2.07 -15.08
N LYS A 106 11.41 2.86 -15.99
CA LYS A 106 10.80 4.16 -15.66
C LYS A 106 9.71 4.03 -14.57
N THR A 107 9.05 2.88 -14.47
CA THR A 107 7.95 2.62 -13.53
C THR A 107 8.45 2.56 -12.10
N HIS A 108 9.59 1.90 -11.85
CA HIS A 108 10.18 1.83 -10.52
C HIS A 108 10.70 3.20 -10.07
N ILE A 109 11.36 3.94 -10.97
CA ILE A 109 11.80 5.31 -10.70
C ILE A 109 10.60 6.20 -10.32
N GLN A 110 9.53 6.16 -11.12
CA GLN A 110 8.30 6.89 -10.82
C GLN A 110 7.70 6.48 -9.48
N SER A 111 7.69 5.19 -9.13
CA SER A 111 7.14 4.71 -7.86
C SER A 111 7.91 5.28 -6.65
N MET A 112 9.25 5.34 -6.73
CA MET A 112 10.07 5.94 -5.67
C MET A 112 9.88 7.45 -5.58
N LEU A 113 9.81 8.15 -6.71
CA LEU A 113 9.57 9.60 -6.74
C LEU A 113 8.19 9.97 -6.21
N ILE A 114 7.16 9.14 -6.49
CA ILE A 114 5.82 9.31 -5.92
C ILE A 114 5.87 9.15 -4.39
N LEU A 115 6.60 8.17 -3.87
CA LEU A 115 6.77 8.05 -2.41
C LEU A 115 7.46 9.29 -1.83
N GLN A 116 8.55 9.76 -2.43
CA GLN A 116 9.29 10.94 -1.96
C GLN A 116 8.40 12.20 -1.94
N LYS A 117 7.65 12.44 -3.02
CA LYS A 117 6.70 13.56 -3.10
C LYS A 117 5.63 13.44 -2.00
N THR A 118 5.11 12.24 -1.79
CA THR A 118 4.06 12.01 -0.80
C THR A 118 4.56 12.17 0.64
N VAL A 119 5.83 11.84 0.91
CA VAL A 119 6.49 12.11 2.19
C VAL A 119 6.55 13.62 2.45
N ALA A 120 6.98 14.40 1.46
CA ALA A 120 7.08 15.85 1.56
C ALA A 120 5.71 16.51 1.77
N GLU A 121 4.69 16.05 1.05
CA GLU A 121 3.31 16.54 1.16
C GLU A 121 2.59 16.06 2.42
N ARG A 122 3.14 15.05 3.12
CA ARG A 122 2.55 14.42 4.32
C ARG A 122 1.13 13.88 4.05
N SER A 123 0.94 13.31 2.86
CA SER A 123 -0.36 12.77 2.43
C SER A 123 -0.44 11.25 2.62
N PRO A 124 -1.62 10.67 2.93
CA PRO A 124 -1.80 9.23 2.96
C PRO A 124 -1.60 8.58 1.58
N VAL A 125 -1.06 7.36 1.57
CA VAL A 125 -0.93 6.53 0.37
C VAL A 125 -1.76 5.26 0.49
N SER A 126 -2.21 4.73 -0.65
CA SER A 126 -2.80 3.39 -0.66
C SER A 126 -1.72 2.36 -0.33
N TYR A 127 -2.14 1.27 0.33
CA TYR A 127 -1.24 0.19 0.68
C TYR A 127 -0.55 -0.43 -0.55
N GLY A 128 -1.23 -0.50 -1.69
CA GLY A 128 -0.64 -0.92 -2.96
C GLY A 128 0.48 -0.01 -3.44
N ARG A 129 0.32 1.33 -3.37
CA ARG A 129 1.38 2.28 -3.71
C ARG A 129 2.56 2.18 -2.75
N LEU A 130 2.30 2.00 -1.46
CA LEU A 130 3.34 1.81 -0.45
C LEU A 130 4.19 0.56 -0.75
N LYS A 131 3.55 -0.56 -1.09
CA LYS A 131 4.25 -1.78 -1.52
C LYS A 131 5.09 -1.57 -2.76
N GLN A 132 4.52 -0.96 -3.80
CA GLN A 132 5.21 -0.73 -5.07
C GLN A 132 6.47 0.11 -4.86
N GLY A 133 6.38 1.17 -4.05
CA GLY A 133 7.55 1.99 -3.76
C GLY A 133 8.61 1.27 -2.91
N VAL A 134 8.21 0.50 -1.88
CA VAL A 134 9.17 -0.32 -1.11
C VAL A 134 9.83 -1.39 -2.00
N ALA A 135 9.08 -2.03 -2.89
CA ALA A 135 9.62 -2.99 -3.85
C ALA A 135 10.61 -2.32 -4.82
N ALA A 136 10.30 -1.12 -5.31
CA ALA A 136 11.21 -0.36 -6.15
C ALA A 136 12.53 -0.03 -5.44
N VAL A 137 12.49 0.35 -4.16
CA VAL A 137 13.71 0.55 -3.36
C VAL A 137 14.48 -0.75 -3.15
N ALA A 138 13.79 -1.88 -2.91
CA ALA A 138 14.45 -3.18 -2.77
C ALA A 138 15.22 -3.60 -4.03
N MET A 139 14.71 -3.24 -5.22
CA MET A 139 15.39 -3.50 -6.49
C MET A 139 16.70 -2.70 -6.64
N LEU A 140 16.84 -1.53 -5.99
CA LEU A 140 18.10 -0.78 -5.95
C LEU A 140 19.22 -1.53 -5.21
N VAL A 141 18.85 -2.31 -4.20
CA VAL A 141 19.79 -2.97 -3.29
C VAL A 141 20.39 -4.23 -3.92
N GLY A 142 19.61 -4.97 -4.72
CA GLY A 142 19.98 -6.27 -5.27
C GLY A 142 21.30 -6.30 -6.08
N PRO A 143 21.56 -5.31 -6.96
CA PRO A 143 22.77 -5.26 -7.79
C PRO A 143 24.06 -4.82 -7.07
N LEU A 144 24.00 -4.42 -5.81
CA LEU A 144 25.16 -3.83 -5.12
C LEU A 144 26.25 -4.85 -4.82
N SER A 145 27.51 -4.40 -4.97
CA SER A 145 28.68 -5.15 -4.53
C SER A 145 28.76 -5.21 -3.00
N HIS A 146 29.52 -6.17 -2.45
CA HIS A 146 29.65 -6.35 -1.00
C HIS A 146 30.16 -5.09 -0.29
N GLY A 147 31.10 -4.35 -0.87
CA GLY A 147 31.63 -3.11 -0.29
C GLY A 147 30.60 -1.98 -0.24
N MET A 148 29.73 -1.87 -1.25
CA MET A 148 28.64 -0.89 -1.25
C MET A 148 27.52 -1.29 -0.27
N PHE A 149 27.31 -2.59 -0.07
CA PHE A 149 26.31 -3.11 0.85
C PHE A 149 26.58 -2.63 2.29
N GLU A 150 27.82 -2.69 2.76
CA GLU A 150 28.20 -2.26 4.13
C GLU A 150 27.81 -0.79 4.41
N LEU A 151 27.88 0.08 3.39
CA LEU A 151 27.51 1.50 3.53
C LEU A 151 25.99 1.68 3.76
N ILE A 152 25.17 0.78 3.21
CA ILE A 152 23.70 0.89 3.26
C ILE A 152 23.08 0.07 4.40
N VAL A 153 23.82 -0.82 5.06
CA VAL A 153 23.33 -1.69 6.15
C VAL A 153 22.53 -0.94 7.22
N PRO A 154 22.95 0.25 7.73
CA PRO A 154 22.17 0.97 8.74
C PRO A 154 20.77 1.37 8.25
N TYR A 155 20.68 1.85 7.01
CA TYR A 155 19.43 2.27 6.36
C TYR A 155 18.52 1.07 6.08
N LEU A 156 19.11 -0.02 5.60
CA LEU A 156 18.40 -1.27 5.36
C LEU A 156 17.81 -1.84 6.65
N ARG A 157 18.59 -1.84 7.74
CA ARG A 157 18.13 -2.27 9.08
C ARG A 157 17.00 -1.39 9.59
N LYS A 158 17.05 -0.08 9.35
CA LYS A 158 15.98 0.85 9.73
C LYS A 158 14.68 0.53 9.00
N LEU A 159 14.72 0.36 7.68
CA LEU A 159 13.54 -0.02 6.89
C LEU A 159 12.97 -1.36 7.34
N HIS A 160 13.84 -2.36 7.53
CA HIS A 160 13.43 -3.68 8.03
C HIS A 160 12.77 -3.60 9.42
N SER A 161 13.32 -2.81 10.35
CA SER A 161 12.72 -2.63 11.68
C SER A 161 11.32 -2.00 11.61
N VAL A 162 11.14 -0.98 10.77
CA VAL A 162 9.83 -0.34 10.59
C VAL A 162 8.83 -1.33 9.96
N LEU A 163 9.24 -2.05 8.93
CA LEU A 163 8.39 -3.07 8.27
C LEU A 163 8.07 -4.25 9.20
N GLY A 164 9.02 -4.71 10.02
CA GLY A 164 8.81 -5.79 10.98
C GLY A 164 7.84 -5.43 12.11
N SER A 165 7.69 -4.13 12.43
CA SER A 165 6.68 -3.66 13.38
C SER A 165 5.26 -3.63 12.79
N LEU A 166 5.13 -3.67 11.46
CA LEU A 166 3.84 -3.50 10.77
C LEU A 166 2.89 -4.69 10.96
N PRO A 167 3.32 -5.97 10.82
CA PRO A 167 2.45 -7.11 11.10
C PRO A 167 1.85 -7.08 12.50
N THR A 168 2.62 -6.69 13.52
CA THR A 168 2.12 -6.62 14.90
C THR A 168 1.03 -5.55 15.05
N HIS A 169 1.25 -4.35 14.51
CA HIS A 169 0.26 -3.27 14.56
C HIS A 169 -0.98 -3.57 13.71
N VAL A 170 -0.78 -4.12 12.50
CA VAL A 170 -1.86 -4.50 11.60
C VAL A 170 -2.67 -5.65 12.16
N ASN A 171 -2.05 -6.68 12.73
CA ASN A 171 -2.78 -7.80 13.34
C ASN A 171 -3.58 -7.34 14.58
N ALA A 172 -3.02 -6.44 15.38
CA ALA A 172 -3.74 -5.85 16.51
C ALA A 172 -4.98 -5.06 16.03
N LEU A 173 -4.82 -4.23 15.00
CA LEU A 173 -5.93 -3.47 14.40
C LEU A 173 -6.95 -4.36 13.70
N SER A 174 -6.51 -5.39 12.97
CA SER A 174 -7.35 -6.39 12.30
C SER A 174 -8.21 -7.17 13.27
N ARG A 175 -7.67 -7.51 14.43
CA ARG A 175 -8.44 -8.18 15.48
C ARG A 175 -9.53 -7.28 16.06
N ILE A 176 -9.23 -6.01 16.31
CA ILE A 176 -10.19 -5.04 16.86
C ILE A 176 -11.29 -4.73 15.84
N ALA A 177 -10.91 -4.39 14.60
CA ALA A 177 -11.87 -4.04 13.56
C ALA A 177 -12.71 -5.25 13.12
N GLY A 178 -12.13 -6.46 13.12
CA GLY A 178 -12.87 -7.68 12.78
C GLY A 178 -14.03 -7.96 13.74
N TRP A 179 -13.80 -7.79 15.04
CA TRP A 179 -14.88 -7.92 16.03
C TRP A 179 -15.96 -6.83 15.87
N GLN A 180 -15.55 -5.58 15.65
CA GLN A 180 -16.49 -4.47 15.42
C GLN A 180 -17.35 -4.66 14.16
N LEU A 181 -16.76 -5.18 13.07
CA LEU A 181 -17.49 -5.48 11.84
C LEU A 181 -18.47 -6.64 12.00
N ALA A 182 -18.09 -7.69 12.76
CA ALA A 182 -19.00 -8.79 13.07
C ALA A 182 -20.20 -8.31 13.90
N GLU A 183 -19.94 -7.55 14.96
CA GLU A 183 -20.99 -6.97 15.81
C GLU A 183 -21.93 -6.05 15.02
N LEU A 184 -21.39 -5.24 14.11
CA LEU A 184 -22.18 -4.40 13.22
C LEU A 184 -23.07 -5.24 12.30
N HIS A 185 -22.54 -6.30 11.70
CA HIS A 185 -23.32 -7.19 10.83
C HIS A 185 -24.44 -7.89 11.59
N ASP A 186 -24.18 -8.39 12.80
CA ASP A 186 -25.18 -9.04 13.63
C ASP A 186 -26.29 -8.06 14.03
N THR A 187 -25.90 -6.83 14.43
CA THR A 187 -26.83 -5.75 14.75
C THR A 187 -27.69 -5.37 13.55
N MET A 188 -27.07 -5.24 12.36
CA MET A 188 -27.79 -4.96 11.13
C MET A 188 -28.77 -6.06 10.76
N ALA A 189 -28.37 -7.33 10.87
CA ALA A 189 -29.24 -8.48 10.59
C ALA A 189 -30.45 -8.53 11.54
N GLU A 190 -30.24 -8.21 12.81
CA GLU A 190 -31.33 -8.08 13.79
C GLU A 190 -32.30 -6.94 13.43
N ILE A 191 -31.78 -5.76 13.06
CA ILE A 191 -32.62 -4.63 12.63
C ILE A 191 -33.44 -5.01 11.39
N HIS A 192 -32.84 -5.69 10.42
CA HIS A 192 -33.55 -6.14 9.22
C HIS A 192 -34.68 -7.13 9.55
N ARG A 193 -34.43 -8.09 10.46
CA ARG A 193 -35.47 -9.01 10.94
C ARG A 193 -36.62 -8.28 11.62
N ARG A 194 -36.32 -7.30 12.49
CA ARG A 194 -37.35 -6.50 13.16
C ARG A 194 -38.19 -5.66 12.20
N ARG A 195 -37.56 -5.04 11.21
CA ARG A 195 -38.27 -4.28 10.16
C ARG A 195 -39.24 -5.17 9.39
N ALA A 196 -38.78 -6.36 8.96
CA ALA A 196 -39.63 -7.30 8.23
C ALA A 196 -40.85 -7.77 9.06
N ALA A 197 -40.66 -8.01 10.36
CA ALA A 197 -41.75 -8.37 11.26
C ALA A 197 -42.78 -7.24 11.40
N LEU A 198 -42.33 -6.00 11.60
CA LEU A 198 -43.20 -4.82 11.69
C LEU A 198 -43.97 -4.58 10.39
N ASP A 199 -43.32 -4.76 9.23
CA ASP A 199 -43.97 -4.63 7.92
C ASP A 199 -45.08 -5.67 7.74
N ALA A 200 -44.85 -6.91 8.18
CA ALA A 200 -45.86 -7.97 8.16
C ALA A 200 -47.04 -7.65 9.10
N GLU A 201 -46.76 -7.13 10.30
CA GLU A 201 -47.78 -6.73 11.28
C GLU A 201 -48.63 -5.56 10.75
N ALA A 202 -47.99 -4.56 10.13
CA ALA A 202 -48.66 -3.44 9.49
C ALA A 202 -49.56 -3.89 8.33
N ALA A 203 -49.08 -4.82 7.49
CA ALA A 203 -49.88 -5.38 6.39
C ALA A 203 -51.10 -6.16 6.92
N ALA A 204 -50.92 -6.95 8.00
CA ALA A 204 -52.02 -7.67 8.64
C ALA A 204 -53.06 -6.71 9.24
N ALA A 205 -52.62 -5.63 9.89
CA ALA A 205 -53.52 -4.62 10.45
C ALA A 205 -54.31 -3.88 9.35
N GLN A 206 -53.65 -3.53 8.24
CA GLN A 206 -54.31 -2.94 7.08
C GLN A 206 -55.34 -3.87 6.44
N GLN A 207 -55.02 -5.16 6.31
CA GLN A 207 -55.94 -6.15 5.78
C GLN A 207 -57.15 -6.33 6.69
N HIS A 208 -56.92 -6.44 8.01
CA HIS A 208 -57.99 -6.53 9.00
C HIS A 208 -58.94 -5.31 8.93
N ALA A 209 -58.41 -4.10 8.78
CA ALA A 209 -59.23 -2.90 8.61
C ALA A 209 -60.07 -2.94 7.32
N LYS A 210 -59.49 -3.37 6.20
CA LYS A 210 -60.22 -3.54 4.92
C LYS A 210 -61.34 -4.57 5.04
N ASP A 211 -61.06 -5.71 5.66
CA ASP A 211 -62.04 -6.77 5.86
C ASP A 211 -63.18 -6.33 6.78
N ALA A 212 -62.87 -5.54 7.82
CA ALA A 212 -63.89 -4.96 8.69
C ALA A 212 -64.79 -3.99 7.93
N ILE A 213 -64.23 -3.08 7.12
CA ILE A 213 -64.99 -2.14 6.29
C ILE A 213 -65.90 -2.91 5.31
N ALA A 214 -65.36 -3.89 4.59
CA ALA A 214 -66.12 -4.69 3.63
C ALA A 214 -67.29 -5.44 4.28
N LYS A 215 -67.11 -5.97 5.51
CA LYS A 215 -68.19 -6.59 6.28
C LYS A 215 -69.29 -5.59 6.64
N TYR A 216 -68.92 -4.38 7.05
CA TYR A 216 -69.89 -3.32 7.35
C TYR A 216 -70.66 -2.90 6.10
N GLU A 217 -69.99 -2.69 4.97
CA GLU A 217 -70.61 -2.35 3.69
C GLU A 217 -71.59 -3.44 3.22
N ALA A 218 -71.18 -4.71 3.26
CA ALA A 218 -72.05 -5.83 2.88
C ALA A 218 -73.30 -5.95 3.78
N LYS A 219 -73.15 -5.71 5.09
CA LYS A 219 -74.28 -5.67 6.02
C LYS A 219 -75.23 -4.52 5.69
N TRP A 220 -74.68 -3.33 5.48
CA TRP A 220 -75.44 -2.14 5.12
C TRP A 220 -76.24 -2.35 3.83
N ASP A 221 -75.62 -2.89 2.79
CA ASP A 221 -76.28 -3.21 1.52
C ASP A 221 -77.43 -4.22 1.68
N ALA A 222 -77.25 -5.23 2.52
CA ALA A 222 -78.29 -6.21 2.82
C ALA A 222 -79.48 -5.57 3.56
N ASP A 223 -79.20 -4.76 4.59
CA ASP A 223 -80.22 -4.04 5.36
C ASP A 223 -80.99 -3.05 4.46
N TYR A 224 -80.29 -2.33 3.58
CA TYR A 224 -80.90 -1.39 2.63
C TYR A 224 -81.78 -2.08 1.60
N ARG A 225 -81.34 -3.22 1.03
CA ARG A 225 -82.15 -4.04 0.10
C ARG A 225 -83.42 -4.59 0.77
N ALA A 226 -83.32 -5.00 2.04
CA ALA A 226 -84.48 -5.51 2.79
C ALA A 226 -85.55 -4.43 3.00
N LEU A 227 -85.16 -3.18 3.24
CA LEU A 227 -86.08 -2.05 3.42
C LEU A 227 -86.86 -1.71 2.14
N PHE A 228 -86.22 -1.77 0.96
CA PHE A 228 -86.88 -1.45 -0.31
C PHE A 228 -87.79 -2.57 -0.85
N ASN A 229 -87.50 -3.83 -0.55
CA ASN A 229 -88.34 -4.96 -0.97
C ASN A 229 -89.62 -5.13 -0.13
N ALA A 230 -89.79 -4.33 0.93
CA ALA A 230 -90.95 -4.37 1.82
C ALA A 230 -92.01 -3.29 1.53
N GLN A 231 -91.81 -2.48 0.48
CA GLN A 231 -92.78 -1.51 -0.07
C GLN A 231 -93.50 -2.09 -1.29
#